data_AF-A0A833EP55-F1
#
_entry.id   AF-A0A833EP55-F1
#
_cell.length_a   1.000
_cell.length_b   1.000
_cell.length_c   1.000
_cell.angle_alpha   90.00
_cell.angle_beta   90.00
_cell.angle_gamma   90.00
#
_symmetry.space_group_name_H-M   'P 1'
#
loop_
_entity.id
_entity.type
_entity.pdbx_description
1 polymer ?
#
loop_
_entity_poly.entity_id
_entity_poly.type
_entity_poly.pdbx_seq_one_letter_code
_entity_poly.pdbx_strand_id
1 'polypeptide(L)'
;MSPKEIKLFMTLYWFADPDSQFLEISLESLAKKTSLSQRAIKSCLKMLEIRGLVAYYLTDFPNQESKFILRCPKSFDDTPSKIPMN
;
A
#
# COMPACT_ATOMS: atom_id res chain seq x y z
N MET A 1 -7.43 7.55 -12.42
CA MET A 1 -6.14 6.91 -12.10
C MET A 1 -5.36 6.69 -13.38
N SER A 2 -4.02 6.81 -13.34
CA SER A 2 -3.11 6.45 -14.42
C SER A 2 -2.91 4.93 -14.52
N PRO A 3 -2.42 4.40 -15.65
CA PRO A 3 -2.15 2.97 -15.81
C PRO A 3 -1.20 2.40 -14.74
N LYS A 4 -0.24 3.20 -14.27
CA LYS A 4 0.71 2.80 -13.21
C LYS A 4 0.01 2.69 -11.85
N GLU A 5 -0.89 3.63 -11.54
CA GLU A 5 -1.70 3.60 -10.32
C GLU A 5 -2.65 2.40 -10.31
N ILE A 6 -3.31 2.12 -11.43
CA ILE A 6 -4.20 0.94 -11.57
C ILE A 6 -3.41 -0.35 -11.38
N LYS A 7 -2.25 -0.49 -12.05
CA LYS A 7 -1.40 -1.67 -11.94
C LYS A 7 -0.95 -1.91 -10.50
N LEU A 8 -0.52 -0.85 -9.81
CA LEU A 8 -0.12 -0.94 -8.40
C LEU A 8 -1.31 -1.32 -7.52
N PHE A 9 -2.45 -0.65 -7.67
CA PHE A 9 -3.66 -0.92 -6.89
C PHE A 9 -4.13 -2.37 -7.06
N MET A 10 -4.21 -2.88 -8.29
CA MET A 10 -4.59 -4.28 -8.54
C MET A 10 -3.58 -5.28 -7.96
N THR A 11 -2.29 -4.95 -8.00
CA THR A 11 -1.25 -5.79 -7.38
C THR A 11 -1.44 -5.84 -5.87
N LEU A 12 -1.69 -4.69 -5.24
CA LEU A 12 -1.95 -4.60 -3.80
C LEU A 12 -3.21 -5.37 -3.41
N TYR A 13 -4.29 -5.23 -4.17
CA TYR A 13 -5.54 -5.95 -3.97
C TYR A 13 -5.37 -7.46 -4.09
N TRP A 14 -4.56 -7.93 -5.04
CA TRP A 14 -4.27 -9.37 -5.20
C TRP A 14 -3.49 -9.95 -4.00
N PHE A 15 -2.62 -9.14 -3.39
CA PHE A 15 -1.85 -9.56 -2.21
C PHE A 15 -2.63 -9.41 -0.91
N ALA A 16 -3.66 -8.56 -0.88
CA ALA A 16 -4.54 -8.44 0.27
C ALA A 16 -5.30 -9.75 0.44
N ASP A 17 -4.89 -10.54 1.43
CA ASP A 17 -5.65 -11.71 1.87
C ASP A 17 -7.04 -11.22 2.32
N PRO A 18 -8.14 -11.75 1.75
CA PRO A 18 -9.50 -11.35 2.15
C PRO A 18 -9.79 -11.59 3.63
N ASP A 19 -9.02 -12.42 4.33
CA ASP A 19 -9.13 -12.63 5.77
C ASP A 19 -8.18 -11.76 6.61
N SER A 20 -7.09 -11.25 6.01
CA SER A 20 -6.16 -10.34 6.68
C SER A 20 -6.49 -8.86 6.39
N GLN A 21 -6.67 -8.07 7.45
CA GLN A 21 -6.79 -6.61 7.29
C GLN A 21 -5.46 -5.92 6.97
N PHE A 22 -4.33 -6.63 7.06
CA PHE A 22 -3.00 -6.07 6.90
C PHE A 22 -2.19 -6.88 5.90
N LEU A 23 -1.63 -6.18 4.92
CA LEU A 23 -0.64 -6.69 3.99
C LEU A 23 0.72 -6.07 4.33
N GLU A 24 1.69 -6.89 4.74
CA GLU A 24 3.08 -6.46 4.91
C GLU A 24 3.87 -6.79 3.63
N ILE A 25 4.29 -5.77 2.88
CA ILE A 25 5.06 -5.95 1.65
C ILE A 25 6.17 -4.90 1.53
N SER A 26 7.35 -5.32 1.06
CA SER A 26 8.47 -4.40 0.82
C SER A 26 8.30 -3.66 -0.52
N LEU A 27 8.90 -2.46 -0.63
CA LEU A 27 8.95 -1.75 -1.93
C LEU A 27 9.67 -2.53 -3.00
N GLU A 28 10.68 -3.31 -2.62
CA GLU A 28 11.43 -4.15 -3.56
C GLU A 28 10.52 -5.23 -4.14
N SER A 29 9.70 -5.88 -3.31
CA SER A 29 8.72 -6.87 -3.77
C SER A 29 7.67 -6.25 -4.69
N LEU A 30 7.16 -5.07 -4.34
CA LEU A 30 6.23 -4.32 -5.20
C LEU A 30 6.90 -3.90 -6.52
N ALA A 31 8.16 -3.47 -6.49
CA ALA A 31 8.92 -3.10 -7.69
C ALA A 31 9.10 -4.30 -8.64
N LYS A 32 9.47 -5.46 -8.10
CA LYS A 32 9.59 -6.71 -8.88
C LYS A 32 8.26 -7.10 -9.53
N LYS A 33 7.14 -7.00 -8.81
CA LYS A 33 5.81 -7.41 -9.31
C LYS A 33 5.19 -6.41 -10.29
N THR A 34 5.36 -5.11 -10.04
CA THR A 34 4.76 -4.06 -10.87
C THR A 34 5.67 -3.60 -12.00
N SER A 35 6.95 -3.98 -11.98
CA SER A 35 8.01 -3.46 -12.86
C SER A 35 8.13 -1.92 -12.78
N LEU A 36 7.74 -1.33 -11.65
CA LEU A 36 7.85 0.10 -11.37
C LEU A 36 9.08 0.37 -10.51
N SER A 37 9.71 1.53 -10.69
CA SER A 37 10.74 1.99 -9.76
C SER A 37 10.12 2.30 -8.39
N GLN A 38 10.92 2.17 -7.32
CA GLN A 38 10.46 2.51 -5.97
C GLN A 38 9.94 3.96 -5.88
N ARG A 39 10.55 4.89 -6.62
CA ARG A 39 10.07 6.29 -6.71
C ARG A 39 8.67 6.38 -7.32
N ALA A 40 8.42 5.65 -8.40
CA ALA A 40 7.11 5.60 -9.03
C ALA A 40 6.06 4.94 -8.12
N ILE A 41 6.45 3.89 -7.38
CA ILE A 41 5.58 3.24 -6.40
C ILE A 41 5.21 4.20 -5.27
N LYS A 42 6.18 4.88 -4.65
CA LYS A 42 5.91 5.89 -3.61
C LYS A 42 4.96 6.98 -4.11
N SER A 43 5.16 7.46 -5.34
CA SER A 43 4.27 8.45 -5.95
C SER A 43 2.85 7.90 -6.16
N CYS A 44 2.71 6.67 -6.64
CA CYS A 44 1.41 6.05 -6.85
C CYS A 44 0.70 5.76 -5.52
N LEU A 45 1.41 5.25 -4.51
CA LEU A 45 0.88 5.01 -3.17
C LEU A 45 0.30 6.29 -2.56
N LYS A 46 1.05 7.40 -2.61
CA LYS A 46 0.56 8.71 -2.15
C LYS A 46 -0.73 9.14 -2.87
N MET A 47 -0.80 8.92 -4.18
CA MET A 47 -1.99 9.27 -4.96
C MET A 47 -3.18 8.33 -4.72
N LEU A 48 -2.94 7.07 -4.36
CA LEU A 48 -3.99 6.13 -3.97
C LEU A 48 -4.50 6.42 -2.55
N GLU A 49 -3.60 6.82 -1.65
CA GLU A 49 -3.92 7.26 -0.28
C GLU A 49 -4.78 8.53 -0.27
N ILE A 50 -4.40 9.56 -1.04
CA ILE A 50 -5.21 10.79 -1.19
C ILE A 50 -6.63 10.47 -1.70
N ARG A 51 -6.79 9.42 -2.50
CA ARG A 51 -8.09 8.97 -3.03
C ARG A 51 -8.83 8.04 -2.08
N GLY A 52 -8.29 7.74 -0.90
CA GLY A 52 -8.89 6.84 0.08
C GLY A 52 -8.89 5.36 -0.33
N LEU A 53 -8.11 4.98 -1.34
CA LEU A 53 -8.09 3.61 -1.88
C LEU A 53 -7.15 2.67 -1.10
N VAL A 54 -6.13 3.23 -0.45
CA VAL A 54 -5.17 2.49 0.37
C VAL A 54 -4.79 3.34 1.58
N ALA A 55 -4.58 2.73 2.73
CA ALA A 55 -3.83 3.35 3.83
C ALA A 55 -2.53 2.57 3.99
N TYR A 56 -1.40 3.25 4.12
CA TYR A 56 -0.12 2.59 4.33
C TYR A 56 0.73 3.28 5.38
N TYR A 57 1.54 2.50 6.09
CA TYR A 57 2.58 3.03 6.99
C TYR A 57 3.94 2.62 6.46
N LEU A 58 4.86 3.57 6.46
CA LEU A 58 6.28 3.32 6.30
C LEU A 58 6.86 2.99 7.66
N THR A 59 7.26 1.74 7.87
CA THR A 59 8.12 1.40 9.00
C THR A 59 9.57 1.61 8.59
N ASP A 60 10.11 2.80 8.86
CA ASP A 60 11.55 3.06 8.80
C ASP A 60 12.17 2.67 10.14
N PHE A 61 12.42 1.38 10.33
CA PHE A 61 13.23 0.93 11.45
C PHE A 61 14.72 1.09 11.09
N PRO A 62 15.55 1.67 11.97
CA PRO A 62 16.99 1.69 11.76
C PRO A 62 17.48 0.24 11.65
N ASN A 63 18.08 -0.12 10.52
CA ASN A 63 18.58 -1.45 10.14
C ASN A 63 17.57 -2.47 9.59
N GLN A 64 16.36 -2.07 9.20
CA GLN A 64 15.48 -2.93 8.39
C GLN A 64 15.04 -2.23 7.10
N GLU A 65 14.86 -3.02 6.03
CA GLU A 65 14.34 -2.54 4.76
C GLU A 65 12.95 -1.92 4.98
N SER A 66 12.68 -0.71 4.45
CA SER A 66 11.41 -0.02 4.67
C SER A 66 10.24 -0.91 4.22
N LYS A 67 9.40 -1.34 5.17
CA LYS A 67 8.22 -2.16 4.87
C LYS A 67 6.98 -1.28 4.84
N PHE A 68 6.05 -1.65 3.97
CA PHE A 68 4.75 -1.01 3.86
C PHE A 68 3.74 -1.95 4.48
N ILE A 69 3.10 -1.50 5.57
CA ILE A 69 1.90 -2.15 6.07
C ILE A 69 0.73 -1.48 5.36
N LEU A 70 0.17 -2.16 4.37
CA LEU A 70 -1.00 -1.71 3.63
C LEU A 70 -2.25 -2.27 4.29
N ARG A 71 -3.14 -1.36 4.70
CA ARG A 71 -4.50 -1.73 5.10
C ARG A 71 -5.39 -1.60 3.87
N CYS A 72 -5.88 -2.73 3.38
CA CYS A 72 -6.90 -2.75 2.35
C CYS A 72 -8.26 -2.84 3.06
N PRO A 73 -9.15 -1.84 2.94
CA PRO A 73 -10.45 -1.89 3.59
C PRO A 73 -11.29 -3.02 2.99
N LYS A 74 -11.96 -3.84 3.83
CA LYS A 74 -12.83 -4.96 3.39
C LYS A 74 -14.09 -4.46 2.68
N SER A 75 -14.49 -3.22 2.96
CA SER A 75 -15.63 -2.55 2.35
C SER A 75 -15.29 -1.06 2.15
N PHE A 76 -15.92 -0.39 1.19
CA PHE A 76 -15.74 1.06 0.98
C PHE A 76 -16.11 1.89 2.24
N ASP A 77 -16.89 1.30 3.16
CA ASP A 77 -17.30 1.87 4.44
C ASP A 77 -16.26 1.67 5.58
N ASP A 78 -15.26 0.79 5.41
CA ASP A 78 -14.13 0.62 6.35
C ASP A 78 -13.08 1.73 6.19
N THR A 79 -13.53 2.98 6.06
CA THR A 79 -12.64 4.12 6.22
C THR A 79 -12.07 4.07 7.64
N PRO A 80 -10.74 4.08 7.82
CA PRO A 80 -10.16 4.04 9.15
C PRO A 80 -10.52 5.36 9.85
N SER A 81 -11.56 5.30 10.66
CA SER A 81 -11.89 6.33 11.64
C SER A 81 -10.72 6.40 12.62
N LYS A 82 -9.77 7.29 12.32
CA LYS A 82 -8.59 7.62 13.14
C LYS A 82 -7.78 6.40 13.55
N ILE A 83 -6.71 6.18 12.80
CA ILE A 83 -5.61 5.35 13.26
C ILE A 83 -5.04 6.04 14.51
N PRO A 84 -4.98 5.38 15.68
CA PRO A 84 -4.33 5.96 16.84
C PRO A 84 -2.84 6.16 16.51
N MET A 85 -2.41 7.42 16.51
CA MET A 85 -1.01 7.79 16.55
C MET A 85 -0.48 7.51 17.96
N ASN A 86 0.37 6.50 18.08
CA ASN A 86 1.33 6.36 19.16
C ASN A 86 2.71 6.11 18.55
#